data_AF-A0A930EUU7-F1
#
_entry.id   AF-A0A930EUU7-F1
#
_cell.length_a   1.000
_cell.length_b   1.000
_cell.length_c   1.000
_cell.angle_alpha   90.00
_cell.angle_beta   90.00
_cell.angle_gamma   90.00
#
_symmetry.space_group_name_H-M   'P 1'
#
loop_
_entity.id
_entity.type
_entity.pdbx_description
1 polymer ?
#
loop_
_entity_poly.entity_id
_entity_poly.type
_entity_poly.pdbx_seq_one_letter_code
_entity_poly.pdbx_strand_id
1 'polypeptide(L)'
;GADLSGVTLVVGAVDGRYIWRADLAQLRETLKAAQALGAAHVTVATSNSLQHVPHDTALETWDDATLNENLHAWLAFADQKVLEVVTLARGLDEGWEAIDSEVAEATRVLEQRAAAPGVVRPEVRSRTAALTDADRAREPYLEREAAQTERLHLPPLPTTTIGSFPQTSEIRKARAANARGELSDADYEARMREEIASVIALQEELGLDMLVHGEAERNDMVQYFAELLDGFAATRNGWVQSYGSRCTRPSVLWGDVSRPAPMTVGWTSYAQSLTDKPVKGMLTGPVTIIAWSFPRNDLPLGEIADQIGLALRDEVSDLEAAGIAAIQVDEPALRELLPLDVDRHADYLNWSVGSFRLATSSVRPDTQIHTHLCYSEFGQIIDAIKGLDADVTSIEA
;
A
#
# COMPACT_ATOMS: atom_id res chain seq x y z
N GLY A 1 -29.65 2.26 -30.89
CA GLY A 1 -28.24 2.06 -30.52
C GLY A 1 -27.37 2.42 -31.70
N ALA A 2 -26.05 2.47 -31.51
CA ALA A 2 -25.10 2.52 -32.62
C ALA A 2 -25.19 1.23 -33.47
N ASP A 3 -24.98 1.31 -34.78
CA ASP A 3 -24.87 0.16 -35.67
C ASP A 3 -23.43 -0.39 -35.62
N LEU A 4 -23.27 -1.66 -35.20
CA LEU A 4 -21.98 -2.31 -35.05
C LEU A 4 -21.70 -3.37 -36.13
N SER A 5 -22.60 -3.53 -37.11
CA SER A 5 -22.55 -4.63 -38.09
C SER A 5 -21.33 -4.64 -39.01
N GLY A 6 -20.55 -3.55 -39.05
CA GLY A 6 -19.26 -3.45 -39.74
C GLY A 6 -18.06 -3.26 -38.81
N VAL A 7 -18.24 -3.39 -37.49
CA VAL A 7 -17.24 -3.08 -36.47
C VAL A 7 -16.67 -4.36 -35.85
N THR A 8 -15.35 -4.40 -35.69
CA THR A 8 -14.69 -5.35 -34.80
C THR A 8 -14.68 -4.78 -33.39
N LEU A 9 -15.37 -5.44 -32.47
CA LEU A 9 -15.39 -5.10 -31.06
C LEU A 9 -14.30 -5.88 -30.31
N VAL A 10 -13.33 -5.15 -29.75
CA VAL A 10 -12.29 -5.72 -28.88
C VAL A 10 -12.68 -5.49 -27.43
N VAL A 11 -12.98 -6.56 -26.71
CA VAL A 11 -13.37 -6.51 -25.29
C VAL A 11 -12.11 -6.66 -24.43
N GLY A 12 -11.67 -5.57 -23.81
CA GLY A 12 -10.57 -5.58 -22.84
C GLY A 12 -11.00 -6.20 -21.51
N ALA A 13 -11.12 -7.53 -21.48
CA ALA A 13 -11.73 -8.29 -20.40
C ALA A 13 -10.75 -8.70 -19.29
N VAL A 14 -9.53 -9.09 -19.67
CA VAL A 14 -8.52 -9.58 -18.71
C VAL A 14 -7.75 -8.40 -18.13
N ASP A 15 -7.78 -8.24 -16.81
CA ASP A 15 -7.18 -7.09 -16.14
C ASP A 15 -5.66 -7.03 -16.39
N GLY A 16 -5.17 -5.95 -16.99
CA GLY A 16 -3.73 -5.74 -17.24
C GLY A 16 -3.00 -4.90 -16.18
N ARG A 17 -3.70 -4.45 -15.13
CA ARG A 17 -3.19 -3.59 -14.05
C ARG A 17 -3.01 -4.32 -12.72
N TYR A 18 -3.83 -5.34 -12.45
CA TYR A 18 -3.78 -6.13 -11.21
C TYR A 18 -3.48 -7.60 -11.50
N ILE A 19 -3.00 -8.32 -10.47
CA ILE A 19 -2.37 -9.65 -10.62
C ILE A 19 -3.29 -10.82 -10.25
N TRP A 20 -4.59 -10.61 -10.11
CA TRP A 20 -5.51 -11.68 -9.74
C TRP A 20 -5.89 -12.54 -10.94
N ARG A 21 -6.04 -13.85 -10.71
CA ARG A 21 -6.66 -14.76 -11.66
C ARG A 21 -8.07 -14.29 -12.00
N ALA A 22 -8.43 -14.33 -13.28
CA ALA A 22 -9.71 -13.90 -13.78
C ALA A 22 -10.85 -14.87 -13.44
N ASP A 23 -12.04 -14.31 -13.19
CA ASP A 23 -13.29 -15.07 -13.20
C ASP A 23 -13.72 -15.34 -14.65
N LEU A 24 -13.22 -16.47 -15.19
CA LEU A 24 -13.52 -16.87 -16.57
C LEU A 24 -15.02 -17.12 -16.79
N ALA A 25 -15.78 -17.50 -15.76
CA ALA A 25 -17.23 -17.69 -15.87
C ALA A 25 -17.93 -16.34 -16.08
N GLN A 26 -17.57 -15.32 -15.30
CA GLN A 26 -18.08 -13.96 -15.45
C GLN A 26 -17.64 -13.34 -16.80
N LEU A 27 -16.38 -13.52 -17.19
CA LEU A 27 -15.87 -13.00 -18.46
C LEU A 27 -16.53 -13.67 -19.67
N ARG A 28 -16.83 -14.96 -19.59
CA ARG A 28 -17.66 -15.66 -20.59
C ARG A 28 -19.01 -14.98 -20.78
N GLU A 29 -19.72 -14.67 -19.70
CA GLU A 29 -21.03 -14.00 -19.81
C GLU A 29 -20.90 -12.57 -20.35
N THR A 30 -19.83 -11.86 -19.99
CA THR A 30 -19.49 -10.54 -20.56
C THR A 30 -19.29 -10.61 -22.07
N LEU A 31 -18.55 -11.62 -22.56
CA LEU A 31 -18.28 -11.82 -23.98
C LEU A 31 -19.53 -12.27 -24.75
N LYS A 32 -20.39 -13.12 -24.16
CA LYS A 32 -21.71 -13.45 -24.73
C LYS A 32 -22.59 -12.21 -24.89
N ALA A 33 -22.61 -11.34 -23.87
CA ALA A 33 -23.32 -10.07 -23.95
C ALA A 33 -22.76 -9.17 -25.06
N ALA A 34 -21.44 -9.13 -25.24
CA ALA A 34 -20.80 -8.40 -26.34
C ALA A 34 -21.15 -8.98 -27.73
N GLN A 35 -21.20 -10.30 -27.90
CA GLN A 35 -21.67 -10.95 -29.13
C GLN A 35 -23.12 -10.56 -29.47
N ALA A 36 -23.97 -10.40 -28.45
CA ALA A 36 -25.37 -10.00 -28.62
C ALA A 36 -25.56 -8.54 -29.07
N LEU A 37 -24.50 -7.71 -29.08
CA LEU A 37 -24.57 -6.32 -29.57
C LEU A 37 -24.62 -6.23 -31.11
N GLY A 38 -24.43 -7.33 -31.83
CA GLY A 38 -24.50 -7.37 -33.29
C GLY A 38 -23.27 -6.78 -33.99
N ALA A 39 -22.10 -6.83 -33.33
CA ALA A 39 -20.83 -6.50 -33.95
C ALA A 39 -20.47 -7.50 -35.06
N ALA A 40 -19.76 -7.05 -36.09
CA ALA A 40 -19.28 -7.92 -37.18
C ALA A 40 -18.37 -9.04 -36.65
N HIS A 41 -17.56 -8.71 -35.66
CA HIS A 41 -16.64 -9.60 -34.98
C HIS A 41 -16.49 -9.17 -33.53
N VAL A 42 -16.42 -10.12 -32.61
CA VAL A 42 -16.08 -9.88 -31.20
C VAL A 42 -14.81 -10.64 -30.90
N THR A 43 -13.83 -9.96 -30.27
CA THR A 43 -12.60 -10.59 -29.78
C THR A 43 -12.32 -10.12 -28.37
N VAL A 44 -11.42 -10.81 -27.69
CA VAL A 44 -11.01 -10.54 -26.31
C VAL A 44 -9.55 -10.06 -26.28
N ALA A 45 -9.27 -9.13 -25.39
CA ALA A 45 -7.94 -8.64 -25.11
C ALA A 45 -7.77 -8.38 -23.61
N THR A 46 -6.57 -7.97 -23.21
CA THR A 46 -6.36 -7.38 -21.89
C THR A 46 -6.99 -5.98 -21.83
N SER A 47 -7.35 -5.52 -20.64
CA SER A 47 -7.94 -4.19 -20.41
C SER A 47 -6.97 -3.05 -20.75
N ASN A 48 -5.67 -3.31 -20.64
CA ASN A 48 -4.56 -2.43 -20.96
C ASN A 48 -3.27 -3.26 -21.16
N SER A 49 -2.13 -2.59 -21.35
CA SER A 49 -0.82 -3.25 -21.51
C SER A 49 -0.42 -4.05 -20.26
N LEU A 50 0.11 -5.25 -20.44
CA LEU A 50 0.64 -6.08 -19.34
C LEU A 50 1.97 -5.57 -18.74
N GLN A 51 2.48 -4.42 -19.20
CA GLN A 51 3.67 -3.79 -18.58
C GLN A 51 3.49 -3.43 -17.10
N HIS A 52 2.23 -3.38 -16.63
CA HIS A 52 1.87 -2.97 -15.27
C HIS A 52 1.75 -4.16 -14.29
N VAL A 53 1.98 -5.38 -14.76
CA VAL A 53 2.02 -6.59 -13.93
C VAL A 53 3.37 -7.28 -14.08
N PRO A 54 3.78 -8.12 -13.12
CA PRO A 54 5.03 -8.83 -13.24
C PRO A 54 4.98 -9.90 -14.34
N HIS A 55 6.12 -10.53 -14.61
CA HIS A 55 6.26 -11.40 -15.77
C HIS A 55 5.55 -12.76 -15.61
N ASP A 56 5.93 -13.55 -14.60
CA ASP A 56 5.46 -14.93 -14.43
C ASP A 56 5.39 -15.31 -12.95
N THR A 57 4.25 -15.83 -12.50
CA THR A 57 4.07 -16.27 -11.11
C THR A 57 5.01 -17.43 -10.78
N ALA A 58 5.41 -18.27 -11.75
CA ALA A 58 6.31 -19.41 -11.51
C ALA A 58 7.71 -19.01 -11.02
N LEU A 59 8.10 -17.74 -11.15
CA LEU A 59 9.35 -17.19 -10.63
C LEU A 59 9.27 -16.81 -9.14
N GLU A 60 8.07 -16.85 -8.55
CA GLU A 60 7.86 -16.49 -7.15
C GLU A 60 8.05 -17.66 -6.20
N THR A 61 8.47 -17.32 -4.98
CA THR A 61 8.54 -18.26 -3.86
C THR A 61 8.25 -17.51 -2.57
N TRP A 62 7.25 -17.99 -1.83
CA TRP A 62 6.90 -17.48 -0.51
C TRP A 62 7.29 -18.51 0.56
N ASP A 63 7.69 -18.02 1.74
CA ASP A 63 8.29 -18.87 2.77
C ASP A 63 7.27 -19.78 3.48
N ASP A 64 6.01 -19.35 3.60
CA ASP A 64 4.92 -20.22 4.05
C ASP A 64 4.47 -21.12 2.90
N ALA A 65 4.61 -22.45 3.07
CA ALA A 65 4.30 -23.42 2.02
C ALA A 65 2.82 -23.40 1.59
N THR A 66 1.89 -23.21 2.52
CA THR A 66 0.45 -23.17 2.22
C THR A 66 0.10 -21.90 1.47
N LEU A 67 0.61 -20.76 1.93
CA LEU A 67 0.43 -19.48 1.25
C LEU A 67 1.12 -19.49 -0.12
N ASN A 68 2.28 -20.12 -0.26
CA ASN A 68 2.97 -20.26 -1.52
C ASN A 68 2.09 -21.02 -2.53
N GLU A 69 1.56 -22.19 -2.18
CA GLU A 69 0.64 -22.95 -3.04
C GLU A 69 -0.61 -22.13 -3.40
N ASN A 70 -1.20 -21.47 -2.40
CA ASN A 70 -2.37 -20.61 -2.57
C ASN A 70 -2.11 -19.45 -3.53
N LEU A 71 -1.04 -18.67 -3.35
CA LEU A 71 -0.73 -17.52 -4.19
C LEU A 71 -0.40 -17.93 -5.63
N HIS A 72 0.31 -19.05 -5.84
CA HIS A 72 0.51 -19.61 -7.19
C HIS A 72 -0.82 -19.99 -7.87
N ALA A 73 -1.84 -20.39 -7.10
CA ALA A 73 -3.18 -20.63 -7.63
C ALA A 73 -3.94 -19.33 -7.88
N TRP A 74 -3.94 -18.39 -6.94
CA TRP A 74 -4.81 -17.21 -6.97
C TRP A 74 -4.33 -16.09 -7.90
N LEU A 75 -3.03 -16.05 -8.18
CA LEU A 75 -2.42 -14.99 -8.98
C LEU A 75 -2.30 -15.38 -10.45
N ALA A 76 -2.32 -14.35 -11.30
CA ALA A 76 -2.01 -14.41 -12.71
C ALA A 76 -1.15 -13.19 -13.07
N PHE A 77 0.12 -13.43 -13.41
CA PHE A 77 1.03 -12.40 -13.92
C PHE A 77 0.89 -12.31 -15.45
N ALA A 78 1.80 -11.64 -16.16
CA ALA A 78 1.66 -11.40 -17.59
C ALA A 78 1.45 -12.70 -18.39
N ASP A 79 2.28 -13.73 -18.14
CA ASP A 79 2.20 -15.00 -18.86
C ASP A 79 0.86 -15.73 -18.61
N GLN A 80 0.41 -15.78 -17.35
CA GLN A 80 -0.88 -16.37 -17.01
C GLN A 80 -2.05 -15.58 -17.62
N LYS A 81 -1.98 -14.25 -17.68
CA LYS A 81 -3.01 -13.40 -18.29
C LYS A 81 -3.11 -13.58 -19.80
N VAL A 82 -1.99 -13.82 -20.48
CA VAL A 82 -2.01 -14.18 -21.90
C VAL A 82 -2.78 -15.50 -22.09
N LEU A 83 -2.57 -16.48 -21.22
CA LEU A 83 -3.34 -17.74 -21.26
C LEU A 83 -4.83 -17.52 -20.99
N GLU A 84 -5.21 -16.63 -20.07
CA GLU A 84 -6.62 -16.26 -19.84
C GLU A 84 -7.27 -15.68 -21.10
N VAL A 85 -6.59 -14.78 -21.81
CA VAL A 85 -7.06 -14.23 -23.09
C VAL A 85 -7.19 -15.31 -24.15
N VAL A 86 -6.20 -16.18 -24.31
CA VAL A 86 -6.22 -17.28 -25.29
C VAL A 86 -7.37 -18.25 -25.01
N THR A 87 -7.60 -18.58 -23.73
CA THR A 87 -8.73 -19.43 -23.33
C THR A 87 -10.07 -18.78 -23.70
N LEU A 88 -10.28 -17.51 -23.37
CA LEU A 88 -11.52 -16.81 -23.72
C LEU A 88 -11.71 -16.66 -25.24
N ALA A 89 -10.63 -16.44 -26.00
CA ALA A 89 -10.66 -16.40 -27.46
C ALA A 89 -11.08 -17.75 -28.04
N ARG A 90 -10.58 -18.86 -27.49
CA ARG A 90 -11.01 -20.21 -27.87
C ARG A 90 -12.51 -20.41 -27.63
N GLY A 91 -13.04 -19.87 -26.54
CA GLY A 91 -14.49 -19.88 -26.26
C GLY A 91 -15.33 -19.13 -27.31
N LEU A 92 -14.80 -18.04 -27.88
CA LEU A 92 -15.44 -17.28 -28.96
C LEU A 92 -15.40 -18.04 -30.30
N ASP A 93 -14.29 -18.68 -30.61
CA ASP A 93 -14.03 -19.30 -31.93
C ASP A 93 -14.55 -20.74 -32.04
N GLU A 94 -14.39 -21.54 -30.98
CA GLU A 94 -14.69 -22.97 -30.95
C GLU A 94 -15.99 -23.31 -30.21
N GLY A 95 -16.58 -22.33 -29.53
CA GLY A 95 -17.76 -22.48 -28.69
C GLY A 95 -17.43 -22.56 -27.19
N TRP A 96 -18.38 -22.15 -26.35
CA TRP A 96 -18.15 -21.98 -24.91
C TRP A 96 -17.93 -23.31 -24.18
N GLU A 97 -18.47 -24.40 -24.69
CA GLU A 97 -18.27 -25.75 -24.16
C GLU A 97 -16.80 -26.20 -24.30
N ALA A 98 -16.04 -25.62 -25.24
CA ALA A 98 -14.63 -25.96 -25.46
C ALA A 98 -13.71 -25.47 -24.33
N ILE A 99 -14.20 -24.64 -23.41
CA ILE A 99 -13.43 -24.06 -22.30
C ILE A 99 -14.04 -24.37 -20.92
N ASP A 100 -15.05 -25.26 -20.86
CA ASP A 100 -15.76 -25.54 -19.60
C ASP A 100 -14.84 -26.09 -18.50
N SER A 101 -13.79 -26.84 -18.86
CA SER A 101 -12.79 -27.32 -17.89
C SER A 101 -12.00 -26.18 -17.25
N GLU A 102 -11.53 -25.23 -18.05
CA GLU A 102 -10.76 -24.07 -17.58
C GLU A 102 -11.63 -23.13 -16.76
N VAL A 103 -12.90 -22.94 -17.16
CA VAL A 103 -13.88 -22.17 -16.41
C VAL A 103 -14.17 -22.83 -15.05
N ALA A 104 -14.38 -24.15 -15.02
CA ALA A 104 -14.63 -24.88 -13.79
C ALA A 104 -13.42 -24.81 -12.83
N GLU A 105 -12.21 -24.94 -13.36
CA GLU A 105 -10.98 -24.83 -12.57
C GLU A 105 -10.78 -23.42 -12.01
N ALA A 106 -10.97 -22.38 -12.83
CA ALA A 106 -10.89 -20.99 -12.37
C ALA A 106 -11.93 -20.72 -11.26
N THR A 107 -13.16 -21.20 -11.43
CA THR A 107 -14.23 -21.08 -10.43
C THR A 107 -13.84 -21.75 -9.11
N ARG A 108 -13.32 -22.98 -9.17
CA ARG A 108 -12.85 -23.72 -7.99
C ARG A 108 -11.74 -22.98 -7.25
N VAL A 109 -10.81 -22.37 -7.97
CA VAL A 109 -9.71 -21.57 -7.37
C VAL A 109 -10.24 -20.30 -6.69
N LEU A 110 -11.24 -19.64 -7.28
CA LEU A 110 -11.87 -18.47 -6.67
C LEU A 110 -12.63 -18.84 -5.38
N GLU A 111 -13.37 -19.94 -5.40
CA GLU A 111 -14.06 -20.48 -4.21
C GLU A 111 -13.06 -20.88 -3.12
N GLN A 112 -11.95 -21.53 -3.50
CA GLN A 112 -10.86 -21.86 -2.58
C GLN A 112 -10.30 -20.59 -1.92
N ARG A 113 -10.00 -19.54 -2.70
CA ARG A 113 -9.50 -18.27 -2.15
C ARG A 113 -10.48 -17.69 -1.14
N ALA A 114 -11.76 -17.60 -1.50
CA ALA A 114 -12.79 -17.02 -0.63
C ALA A 114 -12.90 -17.76 0.72
N ALA A 115 -12.62 -19.06 0.76
CA ALA A 115 -12.66 -19.89 1.96
C ALA A 115 -11.31 -20.00 2.71
N ALA A 116 -10.23 -19.44 2.17
CA ALA A 116 -8.88 -19.65 2.71
C ALA A 116 -8.66 -18.89 4.03
N PRO A 117 -7.95 -19.49 5.01
CA PRO A 117 -7.55 -18.79 6.23
C PRO A 117 -6.78 -17.50 5.94
N GLY A 118 -7.07 -16.45 6.70
CA GLY A 118 -6.46 -15.14 6.51
C GLY A 118 -7.16 -14.25 5.48
N VAL A 119 -7.89 -14.81 4.49
CA VAL A 119 -8.67 -14.02 3.53
C VAL A 119 -9.84 -13.32 4.21
N VAL A 120 -10.49 -13.99 5.15
CA VAL A 120 -11.49 -13.41 6.05
C VAL A 120 -11.11 -13.71 7.49
N ARG A 121 -10.94 -12.66 8.29
CA ARG A 121 -10.59 -12.73 9.72
C ARG A 121 -11.70 -12.09 10.57
N PRO A 122 -12.51 -12.88 11.29
CA PRO A 122 -13.66 -12.36 12.04
C PRO A 122 -13.34 -11.21 12.99
N GLU A 123 -12.17 -11.23 13.62
CA GLU A 123 -11.67 -10.19 14.52
C GLU A 123 -11.39 -8.87 13.80
N VAL A 124 -10.81 -8.91 12.60
CA VAL A 124 -10.56 -7.71 11.78
C VAL A 124 -11.88 -7.13 11.26
N ARG A 125 -12.78 -8.00 10.80
CA ARG A 125 -14.12 -7.61 10.33
C ARG A 125 -14.99 -7.02 11.42
N SER A 126 -14.96 -7.59 12.61
CA SER A 126 -15.70 -7.06 13.76
C SER A 126 -15.15 -5.70 14.20
N ARG A 127 -13.82 -5.52 14.16
CA ARG A 127 -13.17 -4.27 14.54
C ARG A 127 -13.47 -3.14 13.55
N THR A 128 -13.41 -3.41 12.25
CA THR A 128 -13.77 -2.44 11.20
C THR A 128 -15.25 -2.09 11.23
N ALA A 129 -16.15 -3.06 11.45
CA ALA A 129 -17.58 -2.82 11.55
C ALA A 129 -17.99 -1.99 12.79
N ALA A 130 -17.13 -1.90 13.81
CA ALA A 130 -17.38 -1.13 15.03
C ALA A 130 -16.94 0.35 14.92
N LEU A 131 -16.31 0.75 13.80
CA LEU A 131 -15.82 2.11 13.60
C LEU A 131 -16.95 3.13 13.58
N THR A 132 -16.66 4.30 14.16
CA THR A 132 -17.54 5.47 14.21
C THR A 132 -16.81 6.72 13.71
N ASP A 133 -17.56 7.80 13.46
CA ASP A 133 -16.95 9.08 13.08
C ASP A 133 -15.99 9.63 14.16
N ALA A 134 -16.22 9.28 15.43
CA ALA A 134 -15.35 9.69 16.53
C ALA A 134 -13.95 9.07 16.42
N ASP A 135 -13.82 7.88 15.81
CA ASP A 135 -12.51 7.23 15.60
C ASP A 135 -11.63 7.96 14.58
N ARG A 136 -12.23 8.89 13.82
CA ARG A 136 -11.56 9.69 12.79
C ARG A 136 -11.45 11.18 13.18
N ALA A 137 -11.76 11.53 14.42
CA ALA A 137 -11.78 12.92 14.87
C ALA A 137 -10.72 13.17 15.95
N ARG A 138 -10.13 14.37 15.90
CA ARG A 138 -9.30 14.94 16.95
C ARG A 138 -9.92 16.26 17.42
N GLU A 139 -9.42 16.76 18.55
CA GLU A 139 -9.73 18.10 19.05
C GLU A 139 -9.40 19.18 18.01
N PRO A 140 -10.06 20.34 18.02
CA PRO A 140 -9.79 21.42 17.06
C PRO A 140 -8.31 21.84 17.05
N TYR A 141 -7.77 22.14 15.86
CA TYR A 141 -6.35 22.48 15.68
C TYR A 141 -5.81 23.50 16.68
N LEU A 142 -6.54 24.58 16.99
CA LEU A 142 -6.06 25.61 17.92
C LEU A 142 -5.86 25.10 19.36
N GLU A 143 -6.61 24.08 19.79
CA GLU A 143 -6.40 23.43 21.09
C GLU A 143 -5.15 22.55 21.05
N ARG A 144 -4.95 21.85 19.94
CA ARG A 144 -3.77 21.00 19.71
C ARG A 144 -2.49 21.83 19.61
N GLU A 145 -2.50 22.90 18.82
CA GLU A 145 -1.37 23.83 18.62
C GLU A 145 -0.85 24.38 19.95
N ALA A 146 -1.75 24.78 20.86
CA ALA A 146 -1.38 25.26 22.18
C ALA A 146 -0.65 24.18 23.01
N ALA A 147 -1.20 22.95 23.06
CA ALA A 147 -0.60 21.83 23.78
C ALA A 147 0.75 21.39 23.17
N GLN A 148 0.85 21.39 21.85
CA GLN A 148 2.07 21.05 21.12
C GLN A 148 3.17 22.09 21.34
N THR A 149 2.82 23.37 21.39
CA THR A 149 3.76 24.45 21.70
C THR A 149 4.37 24.29 23.09
N GLU A 150 3.55 23.91 24.07
CA GLU A 150 4.00 23.63 25.44
C GLU A 150 4.89 22.40 25.53
N ARG A 151 4.64 21.34 24.75
CA ARG A 151 5.42 20.10 24.80
C ARG A 151 6.72 20.15 23.98
N LEU A 152 6.70 20.74 22.79
CA LEU A 152 7.80 20.64 21.82
C LEU A 152 8.79 21.81 21.90
N HIS A 153 8.37 22.97 22.42
CA HIS A 153 9.20 24.18 22.53
C HIS A 153 9.95 24.59 21.24
N LEU A 154 9.33 24.36 20.09
CA LEU A 154 9.92 24.69 18.79
C LEU A 154 10.05 26.21 18.60
N PRO A 155 11.10 26.70 17.91
CA PRO A 155 11.20 28.11 17.56
C PRO A 155 10.17 28.52 16.51
N PRO A 156 9.94 29.82 16.26
CA PRO A 156 8.94 30.29 15.28
C PRO A 156 9.15 29.80 13.85
N LEU A 157 10.38 29.45 13.46
CA LEU A 157 10.73 28.90 12.16
C LEU A 157 11.49 27.58 12.37
N PRO A 158 10.79 26.51 12.78
CA PRO A 158 11.45 25.24 13.09
C PRO A 158 11.97 24.57 11.83
N THR A 159 13.15 24.00 11.94
CA THR A 159 13.86 23.29 10.87
C THR A 159 13.80 21.79 11.10
N THR A 160 13.48 21.05 10.04
CA THR A 160 13.41 19.58 10.04
C THR A 160 13.66 19.06 8.63
N THR A 161 13.78 17.73 8.50
CA THR A 161 13.80 17.04 7.20
C THR A 161 12.60 16.10 7.09
N ILE A 162 12.48 15.43 5.94
CA ILE A 162 11.29 14.62 5.63
C ILE A 162 11.35 13.22 6.26
N GLY A 163 12.52 12.56 6.33
CA GLY A 163 12.62 11.19 6.85
C GLY A 163 13.94 10.53 6.48
N SER A 164 14.00 9.94 5.28
CA SER A 164 15.17 9.20 4.82
C SER A 164 16.46 10.03 4.74
N PHE A 165 17.56 9.41 5.15
CA PHE A 165 18.93 9.88 4.89
C PHE A 165 19.60 9.00 3.81
N PRO A 166 20.78 9.37 3.27
CA PRO A 166 21.39 8.66 2.15
C PRO A 166 21.57 7.15 2.41
N GLN A 167 20.99 6.30 1.56
CA GLN A 167 21.25 4.85 1.59
C GLN A 167 22.66 4.54 1.06
N THR A 168 23.61 4.45 1.98
CA THR A 168 25.02 4.18 1.69
C THR A 168 25.24 2.80 1.06
N SER A 169 26.45 2.57 0.53
CA SER A 169 26.83 1.22 0.08
C SER A 169 26.84 0.21 1.22
N GLU A 170 27.20 0.64 2.43
CA GLU A 170 27.32 -0.24 3.59
C GLU A 170 25.95 -0.66 4.14
N ILE A 171 24.98 0.25 4.20
CA ILE A 171 23.57 -0.07 4.52
C ILE A 171 23.04 -1.14 3.54
N ARG A 172 23.24 -0.92 2.23
CA ARG A 172 22.77 -1.86 1.19
C ARG A 172 23.46 -3.22 1.27
N LYS A 173 24.76 -3.25 1.54
CA LYS A 173 25.51 -4.51 1.73
C LYS A 173 25.04 -5.27 2.98
N ALA A 174 24.85 -4.58 4.10
CA ALA A 174 24.39 -5.17 5.35
C ALA A 174 23.00 -5.79 5.18
N ARG A 175 22.07 -5.06 4.56
CA ARG A 175 20.72 -5.55 4.24
C ARG A 175 20.76 -6.77 3.33
N ALA A 176 21.57 -6.72 2.27
CA ALA A 176 21.70 -7.84 1.34
C ALA A 176 22.36 -9.08 1.99
N ALA A 177 23.32 -8.89 2.90
CA ALA A 177 23.94 -9.98 3.66
C ALA A 177 22.96 -10.61 4.66
N ASN A 178 22.16 -9.81 5.36
CA ASN A 178 21.12 -10.31 6.25
C ASN A 178 20.03 -11.08 5.48
N ALA A 179 19.56 -10.56 4.35
CA ALA A 179 18.61 -11.26 3.48
C ALA A 179 19.14 -12.61 2.93
N ARG A 180 20.46 -12.80 2.86
CA ARG A 180 21.10 -14.09 2.48
C ARG A 180 21.47 -14.97 3.68
N GLY A 181 21.19 -14.54 4.90
CA GLY A 181 21.59 -15.24 6.13
C GLY A 181 23.10 -15.21 6.41
N GLU A 182 23.86 -14.35 5.73
CA GLU A 182 25.30 -14.15 5.93
C GLU A 182 25.61 -13.22 7.11
N LEU A 183 24.62 -12.41 7.52
CA LEU A 183 24.68 -11.52 8.68
C LEU A 183 23.51 -11.84 9.60
N SER A 184 23.79 -12.08 10.88
CA SER A 184 22.73 -12.35 11.87
C SER A 184 21.82 -11.13 12.06
N ASP A 185 20.58 -11.36 12.48
CA ASP A 185 19.63 -10.26 12.74
C ASP A 185 20.16 -9.30 13.81
N ALA A 186 20.84 -9.82 14.83
CA ALA A 186 21.44 -9.01 15.88
C ALA A 186 22.59 -8.12 15.36
N ASP A 187 23.46 -8.67 14.49
CA ASP A 187 24.54 -7.90 13.88
C ASP A 187 24.01 -6.88 12.87
N TYR A 188 22.95 -7.23 12.14
CA TYR A 188 22.26 -6.29 11.25
C TYR A 188 21.64 -5.14 12.05
N GLU A 189 20.92 -5.45 13.13
CA GLU A 189 20.31 -4.46 14.00
C GLU A 189 21.35 -3.52 14.60
N ALA A 190 22.46 -4.06 15.11
CA ALA A 190 23.55 -3.26 15.64
C ALA A 190 24.10 -2.27 14.61
N ARG A 191 24.31 -2.70 13.35
CA ARG A 191 24.76 -1.82 12.27
C ARG A 191 23.74 -0.74 11.92
N MET A 192 22.44 -1.06 11.88
CA MET A 192 21.41 -0.05 11.60
C MET A 192 21.32 0.97 12.73
N ARG A 193 21.51 0.54 13.98
CA ARG A 193 21.61 1.45 15.13
C ARG A 193 22.82 2.39 15.04
N GLU A 194 23.98 1.90 14.58
CA GLU A 194 25.15 2.75 14.35
C GLU A 194 24.88 3.85 13.30
N GLU A 195 24.19 3.50 12.20
CA GLU A 195 23.79 4.46 11.17
C GLU A 195 22.81 5.50 11.72
N ILE A 196 21.79 5.07 12.49
CA ILE A 196 20.86 5.97 13.18
C ILE A 196 21.60 6.94 14.11
N ALA A 197 22.54 6.44 14.90
CA ALA A 197 23.33 7.28 15.82
C ALA A 197 24.15 8.33 15.07
N SER A 198 24.77 7.95 13.94
CA SER A 198 25.48 8.90 13.07
C SER A 198 24.56 9.97 12.49
N VAL A 199 23.33 9.59 12.08
CA VAL A 199 22.34 10.52 11.51
C VAL A 199 21.82 11.48 12.56
N ILE A 200 21.54 11.03 13.79
CA ILE A 200 21.12 11.90 14.89
C ILE A 200 22.22 12.90 15.24
N ALA A 201 23.46 12.43 15.43
CA ALA A 201 24.59 13.30 15.77
C ALA A 201 24.85 14.39 14.70
N LEU A 202 24.76 14.03 13.42
CA LEU A 202 24.90 14.99 12.32
C LEU A 202 23.81 16.07 12.36
N GLN A 203 22.56 15.69 12.60
CA GLN A 203 21.47 16.66 12.64
C GLN A 203 21.56 17.59 13.86
N GLU A 204 22.07 17.10 14.98
CA GLU A 204 22.39 17.95 16.14
C GLU A 204 23.49 18.96 15.81
N GLU A 205 24.57 18.53 15.15
CA GLU A 205 25.66 19.41 14.68
C GLU A 205 25.15 20.49 13.73
N LEU A 206 24.24 20.13 12.82
CA LEU A 206 23.59 21.05 11.88
C LEU A 206 22.59 22.00 12.57
N GLY A 207 22.23 21.75 13.82
CA GLY A 207 21.33 22.59 14.59
C GLY A 207 19.85 22.46 14.20
N LEU A 208 19.42 21.33 13.61
CA LEU A 208 18.00 21.11 13.28
C LEU A 208 17.12 21.05 14.53
N ASP A 209 15.87 21.52 14.46
CA ASP A 209 14.98 21.63 15.63
C ASP A 209 14.19 20.35 15.93
N MET A 210 13.79 19.62 14.87
CA MET A 210 13.11 18.33 14.96
C MET A 210 13.78 17.32 14.03
N LEU A 211 14.14 16.17 14.57
CA LEU A 211 15.02 15.21 13.90
C LEU A 211 14.27 14.02 13.32
N VAL A 212 14.94 13.28 12.45
CA VAL A 212 14.50 11.99 11.90
C VAL A 212 15.60 10.94 12.12
N HIS A 213 15.26 9.65 12.16
CA HIS A 213 16.27 8.59 12.35
C HIS A 213 16.98 8.17 11.07
N GLY A 214 16.48 8.61 9.90
CA GLY A 214 17.13 8.37 8.61
C GLY A 214 16.71 7.10 7.88
N GLU A 215 15.86 6.26 8.49
CA GLU A 215 15.23 5.08 7.85
C GLU A 215 16.23 4.06 7.24
N ALA A 216 17.40 3.88 7.88
CA ALA A 216 18.44 2.97 7.39
C ALA A 216 17.96 1.50 7.30
N GLU A 217 17.08 1.10 8.22
CA GLU A 217 16.46 -0.23 8.28
C GLU A 217 15.51 -0.51 7.10
N ARG A 218 14.99 0.54 6.45
CA ARG A 218 13.96 0.40 5.42
C ARG A 218 14.57 0.37 4.03
N ASN A 219 14.13 -0.57 3.20
CA ASN A 219 14.50 -0.61 1.78
C ASN A 219 13.56 0.25 0.92
N ASP A 220 12.27 0.18 1.22
CA ASP A 220 11.16 0.76 0.49
C ASP A 220 10.04 1.07 1.49
N MET A 221 9.36 2.19 1.30
CA MET A 221 8.38 2.69 2.26
C MET A 221 7.06 1.92 2.29
N VAL A 222 6.80 0.99 1.36
CA VAL A 222 5.61 0.12 1.41
C VAL A 222 6.02 -1.32 1.68
N GLN A 223 7.08 -1.83 1.07
CA GLN A 223 7.54 -3.19 1.31
C GLN A 223 7.85 -3.44 2.79
N TYR A 224 8.50 -2.47 3.47
CA TYR A 224 8.84 -2.59 4.89
C TYR A 224 7.61 -2.85 5.77
N PHE A 225 6.52 -2.11 5.57
CA PHE A 225 5.28 -2.31 6.34
C PHE A 225 4.55 -3.57 5.91
N ALA A 226 4.50 -3.87 4.60
CA ALA A 226 3.86 -5.07 4.09
C ALA A 226 4.49 -6.35 4.66
N GLU A 227 5.80 -6.40 4.90
CA GLU A 227 6.48 -7.54 5.52
C GLU A 227 6.15 -7.71 7.01
N LEU A 228 5.64 -6.67 7.67
CA LEU A 228 5.33 -6.64 9.10
C LEU A 228 3.82 -6.70 9.40
N LEU A 229 2.98 -6.79 8.36
CA LEU A 229 1.53 -6.86 8.46
C LEU A 229 1.01 -8.22 7.99
N ASP A 230 0.07 -8.79 8.75
CA ASP A 230 -0.70 -9.93 8.27
C ASP A 230 -1.52 -9.54 7.04
N GLY A 231 -1.83 -10.51 6.18
CA GLY A 231 -2.62 -10.29 4.97
C GLY A 231 -1.81 -9.75 3.79
N PHE A 232 -0.51 -9.55 3.95
CA PHE A 232 0.42 -9.21 2.88
C PHE A 232 1.37 -10.37 2.56
N ALA A 233 1.94 -10.34 1.35
CA ALA A 233 3.02 -11.20 0.93
C ALA A 233 3.96 -10.40 0.00
N ALA A 234 5.23 -10.27 0.38
CA ALA A 234 6.23 -9.64 -0.49
C ALA A 234 6.57 -10.57 -1.67
N THR A 235 6.71 -10.02 -2.87
CA THR A 235 7.22 -10.79 -4.02
C THR A 235 8.75 -10.79 -4.02
N ARG A 236 9.37 -11.77 -4.67
CA ARG A 236 10.84 -11.85 -4.86
C ARG A 236 11.25 -11.36 -6.24
N ASN A 237 10.53 -11.79 -7.28
CA ASN A 237 10.78 -11.50 -8.70
C ASN A 237 9.62 -10.74 -9.36
N GLY A 238 8.66 -10.25 -8.57
CA GLY A 238 7.45 -9.53 -8.99
C GLY A 238 7.71 -8.10 -9.45
N TRP A 239 8.70 -7.91 -10.32
CA TRP A 239 9.14 -6.60 -10.79
C TRP A 239 8.16 -5.99 -11.79
N VAL A 240 7.85 -4.71 -11.61
CA VAL A 240 7.07 -3.88 -12.53
C VAL A 240 7.87 -2.63 -12.87
N GLN A 241 7.91 -2.24 -14.14
CA GLN A 241 8.60 -1.03 -14.57
C GLN A 241 7.87 0.20 -14.02
N SER A 242 8.61 1.11 -13.36
CA SER A 242 8.08 2.37 -12.85
C SER A 242 8.56 3.55 -13.70
N TYR A 243 9.87 3.73 -13.87
CA TYR A 243 10.42 4.83 -14.66
C TYR A 243 11.76 4.48 -15.30
N GLY A 244 11.86 4.56 -16.63
CA GLY A 244 13.07 4.20 -17.36
C GLY A 244 13.47 2.75 -17.08
N SER A 245 14.66 2.50 -16.57
CA SER A 245 15.11 1.16 -16.15
C SER A 245 14.88 0.86 -14.66
N ARG A 246 14.15 1.72 -13.94
CA ARG A 246 13.79 1.48 -12.53
C ARG A 246 12.50 0.68 -12.45
N CYS A 247 12.57 -0.42 -11.70
CA CYS A 247 11.42 -1.26 -11.41
C CYS A 247 11.11 -1.18 -9.91
N THR A 248 9.83 -1.33 -9.57
CA THR A 248 9.34 -1.55 -8.21
C THR A 248 8.94 -3.01 -8.07
N ARG A 249 8.77 -3.46 -6.83
CA ARG A 249 8.33 -4.81 -6.51
C ARG A 249 7.17 -4.74 -5.53
N PRO A 250 5.95 -4.44 -6.02
CA PRO A 250 4.78 -4.28 -5.16
C PRO A 250 4.50 -5.55 -4.35
N SER A 251 4.09 -5.36 -3.11
CA SER A 251 3.60 -6.45 -2.26
C SER A 251 2.21 -6.89 -2.69
N VAL A 252 1.86 -8.16 -2.43
CA VAL A 252 0.51 -8.70 -2.66
C VAL A 252 -0.28 -8.56 -1.37
N LEU A 253 -1.31 -7.72 -1.37
CA LEU A 253 -2.31 -7.75 -0.32
C LEU A 253 -3.29 -8.88 -0.66
N TRP A 254 -3.28 -9.98 0.09
CA TRP A 254 -4.09 -11.17 -0.19
C TRP A 254 -5.14 -11.47 0.87
N GLY A 255 -4.97 -10.97 2.09
CA GLY A 255 -5.79 -11.27 3.25
C GLY A 255 -6.29 -10.05 4.02
N ASP A 256 -7.02 -10.29 5.10
CA ASP A 256 -7.46 -9.25 6.03
C ASP A 256 -6.27 -8.78 6.86
N VAL A 257 -6.11 -7.46 6.97
CA VAL A 257 -4.90 -6.84 7.53
C VAL A 257 -4.98 -6.72 9.04
N SER A 258 -3.92 -7.15 9.71
CA SER A 258 -3.68 -6.79 11.11
C SER A 258 -2.20 -6.60 11.39
N ARG A 259 -1.89 -5.85 12.45
CA ARG A 259 -0.53 -5.66 12.94
C ARG A 259 -0.24 -6.62 14.10
N PRO A 260 0.57 -7.69 13.91
CA PRO A 260 0.84 -8.66 14.97
C PRO A 260 1.81 -8.14 16.04
N ALA A 261 2.70 -7.20 15.70
CA ALA A 261 3.70 -6.63 16.60
C ALA A 261 4.07 -5.18 16.20
N PRO A 262 4.65 -4.39 17.12
CA PRO A 262 5.20 -3.08 16.78
C PRO A 262 6.21 -3.13 15.64
N MET A 263 6.08 -2.21 14.69
CA MET A 263 6.84 -2.22 13.44
C MET A 263 8.08 -1.32 13.52
N THR A 264 7.92 -0.11 14.03
CA THR A 264 8.89 1.00 13.96
C THR A 264 9.27 1.56 15.33
N VAL A 265 8.53 1.19 16.38
CA VAL A 265 8.71 1.69 17.74
C VAL A 265 10.13 1.48 18.25
N GLY A 266 10.73 0.31 17.99
CA GLY A 266 12.10 0.00 18.45
C GLY A 266 13.15 0.95 17.89
N TRP A 267 13.10 1.21 16.58
CA TRP A 267 14.01 2.13 15.88
C TRP A 267 13.82 3.57 16.34
N THR A 268 12.57 4.02 16.39
CA THR A 268 12.22 5.40 16.74
C THR A 268 12.57 5.70 18.21
N SER A 269 12.29 4.76 19.11
CA SER A 269 12.63 4.90 20.54
C SER A 269 14.14 4.93 20.76
N TYR A 270 14.90 4.10 20.04
CA TYR A 270 16.35 4.16 20.08
C TYR A 270 16.86 5.51 19.58
N ALA A 271 16.37 6.01 18.45
CA ALA A 271 16.74 7.32 17.93
C ALA A 271 16.43 8.46 18.92
N GLN A 272 15.22 8.45 19.50
CA GLN A 272 14.82 9.43 20.52
C GLN A 272 15.70 9.36 21.78
N SER A 273 16.21 8.19 22.15
CA SER A 273 17.09 8.05 23.33
C SER A 273 18.48 8.69 23.17
N LEU A 274 18.84 9.10 21.96
CA LEU A 274 20.15 9.69 21.64
C LEU A 274 20.17 11.22 21.68
N THR A 275 19.03 11.88 21.89
CA THR A 275 18.89 13.34 21.80
C THR A 275 17.72 13.84 22.66
N ASP A 276 17.85 15.07 23.18
CA ASP A 276 16.76 15.77 23.87
C ASP A 276 15.79 16.45 22.90
N LYS A 277 16.14 16.53 21.60
CA LYS A 277 15.26 17.10 20.57
C LYS A 277 14.16 16.10 20.18
N PRO A 278 12.98 16.58 19.75
CA PRO A 278 11.93 15.68 19.29
C PRO A 278 12.38 14.94 18.01
N VAL A 279 12.23 13.61 18.01
CA VAL A 279 12.45 12.75 16.84
C VAL A 279 11.09 12.33 16.26
N LYS A 280 10.94 12.42 14.93
CA LYS A 280 9.72 11.96 14.25
C LYS A 280 9.66 10.43 14.21
N GLY A 281 8.52 9.88 14.61
CA GLY A 281 8.10 8.54 14.15
C GLY A 281 7.70 8.61 12.68
N MET A 282 8.08 7.61 11.88
CA MET A 282 7.89 7.64 10.42
C MET A 282 7.02 6.46 9.96
N LEU A 283 5.87 6.72 9.36
CA LEU A 283 4.94 5.71 8.83
C LEU A 283 4.52 6.04 7.40
N THR A 284 4.16 5.01 6.65
CA THR A 284 3.46 5.18 5.37
C THR A 284 1.96 5.03 5.60
N GLY A 285 1.18 5.94 5.01
CA GLY A 285 -0.26 5.97 5.18
C GLY A 285 -1.00 4.84 4.44
N PRO A 286 -2.26 4.58 4.84
CA PRO A 286 -3.05 3.48 4.30
C PRO A 286 -3.28 3.56 2.79
N VAL A 287 -3.46 4.75 2.22
CA VAL A 287 -3.74 4.93 0.78
C VAL A 287 -2.51 4.57 -0.03
N THR A 288 -1.33 4.97 0.40
CA THR A 288 -0.06 4.67 -0.26
C THR A 288 0.31 3.20 -0.14
N ILE A 289 0.09 2.58 1.02
CA ILE A 289 0.26 1.13 1.17
C ILE A 289 -0.61 0.37 0.17
N ILE A 290 -1.86 0.81 -0.07
CA ILE A 290 -2.73 0.24 -1.10
C ILE A 290 -2.20 0.51 -2.49
N ALA A 291 -1.90 1.77 -2.81
CA ALA A 291 -1.56 2.22 -4.16
C ALA A 291 -0.31 1.55 -4.71
N TRP A 292 0.69 1.31 -3.86
CA TRP A 292 1.96 0.71 -4.24
C TRP A 292 2.07 -0.77 -3.85
N SER A 293 0.94 -1.38 -3.52
CA SER A 293 0.76 -2.83 -3.47
C SER A 293 -0.16 -3.28 -4.60
N PHE A 294 -0.29 -4.58 -4.79
CA PHE A 294 -1.40 -5.15 -5.52
C PHE A 294 -2.55 -5.41 -4.52
N PRO A 295 -3.57 -4.54 -4.47
CA PRO A 295 -4.69 -4.70 -3.55
C PRO A 295 -5.53 -5.91 -3.95
N ARG A 296 -6.21 -6.47 -2.96
CA ARG A 296 -7.26 -7.45 -3.17
C ARG A 296 -8.39 -6.86 -4.02
N ASN A 297 -9.00 -7.72 -4.83
CA ASN A 297 -10.12 -7.37 -5.71
C ASN A 297 -11.49 -7.87 -5.23
N ASP A 298 -11.60 -8.38 -4.01
CA ASP A 298 -12.84 -8.94 -3.43
C ASP A 298 -13.52 -8.01 -2.40
N LEU A 299 -12.95 -6.83 -2.14
CA LEU A 299 -13.49 -5.82 -1.23
C LEU A 299 -13.40 -4.42 -1.84
N PRO A 300 -14.27 -3.48 -1.44
CA PRO A 300 -14.08 -2.06 -1.71
C PRO A 300 -12.76 -1.55 -1.12
N LEU A 301 -12.07 -0.68 -1.85
CA LEU A 301 -10.79 -0.09 -1.38
C LEU A 301 -10.92 0.64 -0.05
N GLY A 302 -12.07 1.28 0.23
CA GLY A 302 -12.31 1.94 1.51
C GLY A 302 -12.30 0.98 2.70
N GLU A 303 -12.85 -0.23 2.55
CA GLU A 303 -12.80 -1.25 3.61
C GLU A 303 -11.37 -1.75 3.82
N ILE A 304 -10.61 -1.94 2.74
CA ILE A 304 -9.19 -2.30 2.81
C ILE A 304 -8.40 -1.20 3.53
N ALA A 305 -8.66 0.06 3.19
CA ALA A 305 -8.00 1.21 3.79
C ALA A 305 -8.30 1.34 5.29
N ASP A 306 -9.51 1.00 5.73
CA ASP A 306 -9.85 0.99 7.16
C ASP A 306 -9.13 -0.13 7.93
N GLN A 307 -8.92 -1.30 7.33
CA GLN A 307 -8.12 -2.36 7.96
C GLN A 307 -6.66 -1.92 8.15
N ILE A 308 -6.05 -1.34 7.11
CA ILE A 308 -4.68 -0.81 7.19
C ILE A 308 -4.64 0.38 8.16
N GLY A 309 -5.64 1.26 8.12
CA GLY A 309 -5.77 2.40 9.02
C GLY A 309 -5.82 1.98 10.49
N LEU A 310 -6.56 0.93 10.84
CA LEU A 310 -6.58 0.36 12.19
C LEU A 310 -5.22 -0.24 12.60
N ALA A 311 -4.56 -0.95 11.69
CA ALA A 311 -3.23 -1.51 11.94
C ALA A 311 -2.19 -0.40 12.21
N LEU A 312 -2.24 0.68 11.42
CA LEU A 312 -1.40 1.86 11.63
C LEU A 312 -1.79 2.66 12.86
N ARG A 313 -3.08 2.72 13.22
CA ARG A 313 -3.55 3.36 14.46
C ARG A 313 -2.91 2.73 15.70
N ASP A 314 -2.75 1.40 15.70
CA ASP A 314 -2.08 0.70 16.78
C ASP A 314 -0.59 1.08 16.85
N GLU A 315 0.08 1.19 15.69
CA GLU A 315 1.48 1.62 15.62
C GLU A 315 1.67 3.08 16.07
N VAL A 316 0.80 3.99 15.63
CA VAL A 316 0.77 5.40 16.05
C VAL A 316 0.58 5.50 17.56
N SER A 317 -0.33 4.70 18.12
CA SER A 317 -0.60 4.69 19.57
C SER A 317 0.60 4.15 20.36
N ASP A 318 1.29 3.13 19.86
CA ASP A 318 2.49 2.59 20.50
C ASP A 318 3.68 3.55 20.42
N LEU A 319 3.86 4.26 19.30
CA LEU A 319 4.86 5.33 19.17
C LEU A 319 4.60 6.44 20.20
N GLU A 320 3.35 6.89 20.32
CA GLU A 320 2.99 7.90 21.32
C GLU A 320 3.24 7.39 22.75
N ALA A 321 2.88 6.14 23.04
CA ALA A 321 3.10 5.52 24.35
C ALA A 321 4.60 5.36 24.68
N ALA A 322 5.45 5.22 23.67
CA ALA A 322 6.92 5.23 23.80
C ALA A 322 7.51 6.64 24.01
N GLY A 323 6.67 7.68 24.08
CA GLY A 323 7.09 9.07 24.34
C GLY A 323 7.35 9.90 23.09
N ILE A 324 7.17 9.33 21.90
CA ILE A 324 7.38 10.05 20.64
C ILE A 324 6.35 11.17 20.51
N ALA A 325 6.82 12.41 20.34
CA ALA A 325 5.99 13.61 20.38
C ALA A 325 5.54 14.11 19.00
N ALA A 326 6.17 13.61 17.93
CA ALA A 326 5.81 13.92 16.55
C ALA A 326 5.81 12.63 15.72
N ILE A 327 4.75 12.38 14.98
CA ILE A 327 4.59 11.18 14.14
C ILE A 327 4.19 11.65 12.74
N GLN A 328 5.01 11.31 11.76
CA GLN A 328 4.77 11.59 10.36
C GLN A 328 4.17 10.37 9.68
N VAL A 329 3.03 10.57 9.02
CA VAL A 329 2.35 9.56 8.20
C VAL A 329 2.27 10.09 6.77
N ASP A 330 2.99 9.45 5.85
CA ASP A 330 3.17 9.96 4.49
C ASP A 330 2.17 9.36 3.51
N GLU A 331 1.55 10.21 2.69
CA GLU A 331 0.56 9.81 1.68
C GLU A 331 0.88 10.29 0.25
N PRO A 332 2.09 10.02 -0.28
CA PRO A 332 2.45 10.48 -1.62
C PRO A 332 1.52 9.95 -2.72
N ALA A 333 0.88 8.79 -2.53
CA ALA A 333 -0.02 8.21 -3.53
C ALA A 333 -1.49 8.68 -3.42
N LEU A 334 -1.80 9.64 -2.54
CA LEU A 334 -3.15 10.19 -2.39
C LEU A 334 -3.68 10.78 -3.71
N ARG A 335 -2.80 11.35 -4.54
CA ARG A 335 -3.20 11.81 -5.88
C ARG A 335 -3.25 10.67 -6.89
N GLU A 336 -2.39 9.66 -6.78
CA GLU A 336 -2.23 8.61 -7.80
C GLU A 336 -3.49 7.76 -7.98
N LEU A 337 -4.20 7.47 -6.89
CA LEU A 337 -5.45 6.69 -6.93
C LEU A 337 -6.71 7.56 -7.13
N LEU A 338 -6.57 8.87 -7.24
CA LEU A 338 -7.72 9.75 -7.53
C LEU A 338 -8.33 9.36 -8.88
N PRO A 339 -9.64 9.00 -8.93
CA PRO A 339 -10.28 8.59 -10.17
C PRO A 339 -10.13 9.63 -11.28
N LEU A 340 -10.03 9.18 -12.53
CA LEU A 340 -9.99 10.09 -13.68
C LEU A 340 -11.32 10.83 -13.87
N ASP A 341 -12.43 10.18 -13.53
CA ASP A 341 -13.77 10.77 -13.57
C ASP A 341 -14.03 11.63 -12.32
N VAL A 342 -14.30 12.92 -12.53
CA VAL A 342 -14.52 13.91 -11.46
C VAL A 342 -15.69 13.52 -10.55
N ASP A 343 -16.75 12.93 -11.10
CA ASP A 343 -17.94 12.54 -10.34
C ASP A 343 -17.65 11.44 -9.29
N ARG A 344 -16.49 10.77 -9.38
CA ARG A 344 -16.04 9.74 -8.44
C ARG A 344 -15.05 10.27 -7.40
N HIS A 345 -14.67 11.54 -7.46
CA HIS A 345 -13.70 12.14 -6.54
C HIS A 345 -14.23 12.16 -5.11
N ALA A 346 -15.49 12.54 -4.90
CA ALA A 346 -16.07 12.64 -3.57
C ALA A 346 -16.00 11.30 -2.81
N ASP A 347 -16.40 10.20 -3.46
CA ASP A 347 -16.36 8.86 -2.87
C ASP A 347 -14.92 8.45 -2.55
N TYR A 348 -13.98 8.71 -3.47
CA TYR A 348 -12.57 8.43 -3.25
C TYR A 348 -12.01 9.19 -2.05
N LEU A 349 -12.20 10.51 -2.03
CA LEU A 349 -11.69 11.41 -1.00
C LEU A 349 -12.29 11.08 0.37
N ASN A 350 -13.56 10.65 0.42
CA ASN A 350 -14.18 10.25 1.67
C ASN A 350 -13.44 9.10 2.36
N TRP A 351 -13.13 8.02 1.65
CA TRP A 351 -12.44 6.88 2.27
C TRP A 351 -10.93 7.11 2.39
N SER A 352 -10.30 7.81 1.44
CA SER A 352 -8.85 8.00 1.46
C SER A 352 -8.44 8.95 2.59
N VAL A 353 -9.12 10.09 2.74
CA VAL A 353 -8.94 10.99 3.89
C VAL A 353 -9.42 10.33 5.18
N GLY A 354 -10.55 9.61 5.12
CA GLY A 354 -11.11 8.93 6.29
C GLY A 354 -10.15 7.90 6.90
N SER A 355 -9.47 7.10 6.07
CA SER A 355 -8.54 6.07 6.54
C SER A 355 -7.25 6.66 7.10
N PHE A 356 -6.72 7.75 6.52
CA PHE A 356 -5.61 8.51 7.11
C PHE A 356 -5.97 9.04 8.50
N ARG A 357 -7.15 9.66 8.63
CA ARG A 357 -7.64 10.15 9.93
C ARG A 357 -7.83 9.03 10.93
N LEU A 358 -8.34 7.88 10.49
CA LEU A 358 -8.48 6.71 11.35
C LEU A 358 -7.12 6.26 11.94
N ALA A 359 -6.07 6.26 11.12
CA ALA A 359 -4.72 5.91 11.54
C ALA A 359 -4.13 6.92 12.55
N THR A 360 -4.48 8.20 12.44
CA THR A 360 -3.78 9.29 13.15
C THR A 360 -4.58 9.92 14.29
N SER A 361 -5.89 9.65 14.41
CA SER A 361 -6.75 10.31 15.39
C SER A 361 -6.75 9.69 16.80
N SER A 362 -5.91 8.70 17.08
CA SER A 362 -5.78 8.15 18.44
C SER A 362 -4.91 8.99 19.37
N VAL A 363 -4.10 9.89 18.83
CA VAL A 363 -3.10 10.64 19.58
C VAL A 363 -3.72 11.76 20.40
N ARG A 364 -3.07 12.08 21.51
CA ARG A 364 -3.41 13.22 22.36
C ARG A 364 -3.22 14.56 21.63
N PRO A 365 -3.83 15.65 22.13
CA PRO A 365 -3.66 16.99 21.57
C PRO A 365 -2.20 17.45 21.51
N ASP A 366 -1.36 17.00 22.45
CA ASP A 366 0.04 17.41 22.59
C ASP A 366 1.02 16.64 21.67
N THR A 367 0.53 15.67 20.90
CA THR A 367 1.30 14.93 19.89
C THR A 367 1.03 15.51 18.50
N GLN A 368 2.10 15.82 17.76
CA GLN A 368 1.99 16.33 16.40
C GLN A 368 1.86 15.21 15.37
N ILE A 369 0.87 15.31 14.50
CA ILE A 369 0.75 14.52 13.27
C ILE A 369 1.31 15.33 12.11
N HIS A 370 2.35 14.79 11.47
CA HIS A 370 2.94 15.33 10.26
C HIS A 370 2.48 14.50 9.05
N THR A 371 2.47 15.11 7.87
CA THR A 371 2.32 14.37 6.61
C THR A 371 3.19 14.99 5.52
N HIS A 372 3.74 14.15 4.67
CA HIS A 372 4.41 14.55 3.44
C HIS A 372 3.63 14.10 2.20
N LEU A 373 3.55 15.01 1.22
CA LEU A 373 2.93 14.80 -0.07
C LEU A 373 3.94 15.16 -1.17
N CYS A 374 4.36 14.16 -1.95
CA CYS A 374 5.24 14.35 -3.11
C CYS A 374 4.42 14.55 -4.41
N TYR A 375 5.04 15.14 -5.44
CA TYR A 375 4.64 15.01 -6.86
C TYR A 375 3.15 15.19 -7.21
N SER A 376 2.49 16.22 -6.69
CA SER A 376 1.06 16.44 -6.96
C SER A 376 0.78 17.82 -7.56
N GLU A 377 -0.05 17.88 -8.61
CA GLU A 377 -0.70 19.14 -9.01
C GLU A 377 -1.70 19.54 -7.91
N PHE A 378 -1.24 20.32 -6.95
CA PHE A 378 -1.93 20.62 -5.69
C PHE A 378 -3.35 21.18 -5.84
N GLY A 379 -3.64 21.85 -6.96
CA GLY A 379 -4.96 22.40 -7.23
C GLY A 379 -6.08 21.36 -7.21
N GLN A 380 -5.79 20.09 -7.50
CA GLN A 380 -6.80 19.03 -7.56
C GLN A 380 -7.06 18.34 -6.21
N ILE A 381 -6.17 18.50 -5.22
CA ILE A 381 -6.24 17.76 -3.95
C ILE A 381 -6.17 18.66 -2.71
N ILE A 382 -6.19 19.98 -2.85
CA ILE A 382 -6.03 20.90 -1.70
C ILE A 382 -7.08 20.67 -0.60
N ASP A 383 -8.33 20.39 -0.99
CA ASP A 383 -9.41 20.08 -0.04
C ASP A 383 -9.17 18.73 0.67
N ALA A 384 -8.55 17.77 -0.02
CA ALA A 384 -8.15 16.51 0.56
C ALA A 384 -7.03 16.71 1.60
N ILE A 385 -6.00 17.51 1.26
CA ILE A 385 -4.89 17.85 2.17
C ILE A 385 -5.42 18.51 3.44
N LYS A 386 -6.32 19.49 3.29
CA LYS A 386 -6.99 20.11 4.44
C LYS A 386 -7.82 19.09 5.21
N GLY A 387 -8.47 18.16 4.51
CA GLY A 387 -9.28 17.10 5.09
C GLY A 387 -8.47 16.12 5.94
N LEU A 388 -7.17 15.92 5.68
CA LEU A 388 -6.30 15.03 6.46
C LEU A 388 -6.19 15.47 7.93
N ASP A 389 -6.39 16.76 8.22
CA ASP A 389 -6.29 17.35 9.57
C ASP A 389 -4.94 17.07 10.27
N ALA A 390 -3.86 17.00 9.46
CA ALA A 390 -2.49 16.94 9.96
C ALA A 390 -2.08 18.30 10.56
N ASP A 391 -1.29 18.28 11.63
CA ASP A 391 -0.84 19.50 12.31
C ASP A 391 0.24 20.24 11.49
N VAL A 392 1.08 19.47 10.80
CA VAL A 392 2.13 20.00 9.92
C VAL A 392 2.11 19.22 8.60
N THR A 393 2.04 19.95 7.48
CA THR A 393 2.12 19.36 6.14
C THR A 393 3.37 19.87 5.44
N SER A 394 4.19 18.94 4.95
CA SER A 394 5.32 19.25 4.09
C SER A 394 4.97 18.93 2.63
N ILE A 395 5.31 19.85 1.73
CA ILE A 395 4.91 19.80 0.33
C ILE A 395 6.13 20.05 -0.56
N GLU A 396 6.28 19.27 -1.62
CA GLU A 396 7.25 19.54 -2.68
C GLU A 396 6.80 20.76 -3.50
N ALA A 397 7.61 21.82 -3.55
CA ALA A 397 7.23 23.12 -4.15
C ALA A 397 8.27 23.64 -5.15
#